data_AF-A0A0N1C5G2-F1
#
_entry.id   AF-A0A0N1C5G2-F1
#
_cell.length_a   1.000
_cell.length_b   1.000
_cell.length_c   1.000
_cell.angle_alpha   90.00
_cell.angle_beta   90.00
_cell.angle_gamma   90.00
#
_symmetry.space_group_name_H-M   'P 1'
#
loop_
_entity.id
_entity.type
_entity.pdbx_description
1 polymer ?
#
loop_
_entity_poly.entity_id
_entity_poly.type
_entity_poly.pdbx_seq_one_letter_code
_entity_poly.pdbx_strand_id
1 'polypeptide(L)' 'MNEVAGAVRRFDTFTPENNPYGKHYCASLVMAGHRIIGKIEYYPPNYAGNDPHLADDPFAKRAMTIMLNKKSQSILCTNY' A
#
# COMPACT_ATOMS: atom_id res chain seq x y z
N MET A 1 9.40 -4.86 -12.62
CA MET A 1 8.40 -5.15 -11.56
C MET A 1 9.05 -5.53 -10.23
N ASN A 2 10.08 -6.39 -10.23
CA ASN A 2 10.70 -6.88 -8.99
C ASN A 2 11.29 -5.77 -8.11
N GLU A 3 11.91 -4.74 -8.70
CA GLU A 3 12.52 -3.65 -7.94
C GLU A 3 11.49 -2.76 -7.23
N VAL A 4 10.41 -2.37 -7.92
CA VAL A 4 9.31 -1.57 -7.34
C VAL A 4 8.62 -2.34 -6.22
N ALA A 5 8.26 -3.60 -6.45
CA ALA A 5 7.63 -4.44 -5.44
C ALA A 5 8.57 -4.67 -4.24
N GLY A 6 9.88 -4.84 -4.51
CA GLY A 6 10.90 -5.00 -3.48
C GLY A 6 11.15 -3.73 -2.65
N ALA A 7 11.06 -2.55 -3.27
CA ALA A 7 11.17 -1.26 -2.59
C ALA A 7 9.92 -1.01 -1.72
N VAL A 8 8.72 -1.24 -2.26
CA VAL A 8 7.46 -1.09 -1.51
C VAL A 8 7.39 -2.07 -0.34
N ARG A 9 7.84 -3.33 -0.52
CA ARG A 9 7.84 -4.34 0.56
C ARG A 9 8.75 -3.98 1.74
N ARG A 10 9.81 -3.22 1.50
CA ARG A 10 10.77 -2.79 2.54
C ARG A 10 10.50 -1.37 3.06
N PHE A 11 9.49 -0.69 2.52
CA PHE A 11 9.21 0.69 2.88
C PHE A 11 8.57 0.74 4.27
N ASP A 12 9.29 1.31 5.23
CA ASP A 12 8.85 1.55 6.61
C ASP A 12 9.02 3.02 7.04
N THR A 13 9.60 3.85 6.17
CA THR A 13 10.02 5.21 6.49
C THR A 13 8.91 6.22 6.14
N PHE A 14 7.99 6.41 7.08
CA PHE A 14 6.94 7.42 6.95
C PHE A 14 7.43 8.78 7.47
N THR A 15 7.28 9.81 6.64
CA THR A 15 7.62 11.20 6.97
C THR A 15 6.39 12.09 6.77
N PRO A 16 6.34 13.29 7.37
CA PRO A 16 5.23 14.23 7.14
C PRO A 16 4.98 14.54 5.65
N GLU A 17 6.03 14.53 4.82
CA GLU A 17 5.95 14.80 3.39
C GLU A 17 5.32 13.65 2.61
N ASN A 18 5.55 12.40 3.03
CA ASN A 18 5.06 11.20 2.33
C ASN A 18 3.81 10.58 2.96
N ASN A 19 3.42 11.05 4.15
CA ASN A 19 2.23 10.66 4.90
C ASN A 19 1.63 11.90 5.64
N PRO A 20 1.11 12.90 4.91
CA PRO A 20 0.64 14.16 5.50
C PRO A 20 -0.57 14.01 6.42
N TYR A 21 -1.26 12.86 6.37
CA TYR A 21 -2.43 12.57 7.18
C TYR A 21 -2.14 11.61 8.33
N GLY A 22 -0.89 11.16 8.52
CA GLY A 22 -0.49 10.26 9.61
C GLY A 22 -1.09 8.86 9.53
N LYS A 23 -1.71 8.50 8.40
CA LYS A 23 -2.40 7.24 8.21
C LYS A 23 -1.60 6.34 7.29
N HIS A 24 -0.94 5.34 7.89
CA HIS A 24 0.04 4.44 7.26
C HIS A 24 -0.49 3.53 6.14
N TYR A 25 -1.74 3.72 5.70
CA TYR A 25 -2.33 2.99 4.58
C TYR A 25 -2.15 3.71 3.23
N CYS A 26 -1.53 4.88 3.17
CA CYS A 26 -1.18 5.55 1.91
C CYS A 26 0.19 6.20 2.02
N ALA A 27 1.08 5.93 1.06
CA ALA A 27 2.41 6.52 1.01
C ALA A 27 2.82 6.80 -0.44
N SER A 28 3.75 7.74 -0.63
CA SER A 28 4.38 7.95 -1.93
C SER A 28 5.89 8.03 -1.82
N LEU A 29 6.59 7.46 -2.80
CA LEU A 29 8.05 7.48 -2.89
C LEU A 29 8.48 7.85 -4.30
N VAL A 30 9.67 8.44 -4.42
CA VAL A 30 10.30 8.74 -5.72
C VAL A 30 11.43 7.76 -5.95
N MET A 31 11.36 7.01 -7.05
CA MET A 31 12.41 6.07 -7.45
C MET A 31 12.74 6.28 -8.92
N ALA A 32 14.02 6.48 -9.24
CA ALA A 32 14.50 6.76 -10.60
C ALA A 32 13.73 7.90 -11.30
N GLY A 33 13.37 8.95 -10.56
CA GLY A 33 12.60 10.10 -11.08
C GLY A 33 11.10 9.85 -11.25
N HIS A 34 10.60 8.65 -10.91
CA HIS A 34 9.18 8.32 -10.96
C HIS A 34 8.54 8.38 -9.57
N ARG A 35 7.40 9.08 -9.48
CA ARG A 35 6.53 9.00 -8.31
C ARG A 35 5.75 7.69 -8.34
N ILE A 36 5.86 6.95 -7.26
CA ILE A 36 5.14 5.70 -6.99
C ILE A 36 4.23 5.98 -5.79
N ILE A 37 2.95 5.63 -5.92
CA ILE A 37 1.97 5.76 -4.84
C ILE A 37 1.52 4.36 -4.43
N GLY A 38 1.61 4.05 -3.15
CA GLY A 38 1.09 2.82 -2.54
C GLY A 38 -0.16 3.12 -1.72
N LYS A 39 -1.21 2.30 -1.88
CA LYS A 39 -2.41 2.33 -1.05
C LYS A 39 -2.69 0.93 -0.50
N ILE A 40 -2.83 0.81 0.81
CA ILE A 40 -3.28 -0.40 1.50
C ILE A 40 -4.80 -0.37 1.62
N GLU A 41 -5.44 -1.45 1.20
CA GLU A 41 -6.87 -1.70 1.30
C GLU A 41 -7.08 -2.94 2.18
N TYR A 42 -8.09 -2.90 3.04
CA TYR A 42 -8.38 -3.94 4.03
C TYR A 42 -9.69 -4.61 3.66
N TYR A 43 -9.70 -5.94 3.66
CA TYR A 43 -10.87 -6.73 3.30
C TYR A 43 -11.17 -7.73 4.40
N PRO A 44 -12.46 -8.01 4.69
CA PRO A 44 -12.82 -9.13 5.53
C PRO A 44 -12.36 -10.46 4.87
N PRO A 45 -12.25 -11.58 5.63
CA PRO A 45 -11.78 -12.86 5.09
C PRO A 45 -12.58 -13.39 3.89
N ASN A 46 -13.83 -12.96 3.73
CA ASN A 46 -14.72 -13.29 2.61
C ASN A 46 -14.59 -12.32 1.41
N TYR A 47 -13.66 -11.37 1.43
CA TYR A 47 -13.43 -10.35 0.41
C TYR A 47 -14.65 -9.46 0.10
N ALA A 48 -15.58 -9.31 1.06
CA ALA A 48 -16.76 -8.46 0.92
C ALA A 48 -16.40 -6.96 1.00
N GLY A 49 -15.74 -6.44 -0.03
CA GLY A 49 -15.41 -5.02 -0.17
C GLY A 49 -14.29 -4.54 0.75
N ASN A 50 -13.73 -3.38 0.42
CA ASN A 50 -12.72 -2.73 1.26
C ASN A 50 -13.40 -2.06 2.47
N ASP A 51 -12.94 -2.38 3.68
CA ASP A 51 -13.41 -1.81 4.94
C ASP A 51 -12.23 -1.26 5.77
N PRO A 52 -12.06 0.06 5.87
CA PRO A 52 -10.96 0.68 6.61
C PRO A 52 -11.04 0.47 8.14
N HIS A 53 -12.18 0.03 8.70
CA HIS A 53 -12.29 -0.30 10.12
C HIS A 53 -11.52 -1.58 10.48
N LEU A 54 -11.12 -2.37 9.49
CA LEU A 54 -10.32 -3.58 9.66
C LEU A 54 -8.80 -3.32 9.73
N ALA A 55 -8.36 -2.06 9.86
CA ALA A 55 -6.93 -1.72 9.86
C ALA A 55 -6.14 -2.48 10.93
N ASP A 56 -6.72 -2.57 12.13
CA ASP A 56 -6.15 -3.23 13.30
C ASP A 56 -6.64 -4.68 13.50
N ASP A 57 -7.49 -5.18 12.59
CA ASP A 57 -7.99 -6.56 12.67
C ASP A 57 -6.92 -7.54 12.18
N PRO A 58 -6.47 -8.49 13.01
CA PRO A 58 -5.44 -9.47 12.64
C PRO A 58 -5.89 -10.45 11.55
N PHE A 59 -7.20 -10.60 11.32
CA PHE A 59 -7.78 -11.47 10.30
C PHE A 59 -8.06 -10.74 8.98
N ALA A 60 -7.90 -9.42 8.94
CA ALA A 60 -8.07 -8.64 7.73
C ALA A 60 -7.10 -9.09 6.63
N LYS A 61 -7.62 -9.27 5.42
CA LYS A 61 -6.80 -9.39 4.21
C LYS A 61 -6.37 -8.01 3.77
N ARG A 62 -5.10 -7.85 3.40
CA ARG A 62 -4.53 -6.57 2.99
C ARG A 62 -4.13 -6.63 1.51
N ALA A 63 -4.52 -5.64 0.72
CA ALA A 63 -4.07 -5.48 -0.66
C ALA A 63 -3.28 -4.18 -0.79
N MET A 64 -2.14 -4.20 -1.48
CA MET A 64 -1.36 -3.00 -1.80
C MET A 64 -1.54 -2.65 -3.27
N THR A 65 -2.21 -1.54 -3.55
CA THR A 65 -2.29 -0.99 -4.91
C THR A 65 -1.09 -0.08 -5.16
N ILE A 66 -0.29 -0.41 -6.18
CA ILE A 66 0.87 0.38 -6.62
C ILE A 66 0.50 1.14 -7.89
N MET A 67 0.51 2.46 -7.80
CA MET A 67 0.27 3.35 -8.94
C MET A 67 1.59 3.98 -9.38
N LEU A 68 1.99 3.70 -10.61
CA LEU A 68 3.07 4.38 -11.29
C LEU A 68 2.42 5.43 -12.21
N ASN A 69 3.02 6.62 -12.36
CA ASN A 69 2.42 7.77 -13.06
C ASN A 69 2.16 7.60 -14.59
N LYS A 70 1.98 6.37 -15.08
CA LYS A 70 1.38 6.01 -16.39
C LYS A 70 0.53 4.72 -16.37
N LYS A 71 0.55 3.89 -15.32
CA LYS A 71 -0.23 2.64 -15.19
C LYS A 71 -0.40 2.24 -13.71
N SER A 72 -1.62 1.84 -13.33
CA SER A 72 -1.93 1.29 -12.00
C SER A 72 -1.88 -0.24 -12.02
N GLN A 73 -1.28 -0.85 -11.00
CA GLN A 73 -1.25 -2.30 -10.82
C GLN A 73 -1.45 -2.65 -9.34
N SER A 74 -2.45 -3.48 -9.05
CA SER A 74 -2.72 -3.94 -7.68
C SER A 74 -1.98 -5.24 -7.39
N ILE A 75 -1.31 -5.31 -6.24
CA ILE A 75 -0.64 -6.50 -5.72
C ILE A 75 -1.34 -6.89 -4.42
N LEU A 76 -1.94 -8.07 -4.38
CA LEU A 76 -2.52 -8.60 -3.15
C LEU A 76 -1.38 -9.01 -2.20
N CYS A 77 -1.32 -8.41 -1.02
CA CYS A 77 -0.33 -8.73 0.01
C CYS A 77 -0.97 -9.69 1.02
N THR A 78 -1.01 -10.98 0.72
CA THR A 78 -1.43 -11.97 1.72
C THR A 78 -0.27 -12.29 2.68
N ASN A 79 -0.48 -11.91 3.94
CA ASN A 79 0.22 -12.33 5.17
C ASN A 79 1.53 -11.58 5.51
N TYR A 80 1.46 -10.84 6.63
CA TYR A 80 2.46 -10.88 7.70
C TYR A 80 1.87 -11.69 8.85
#